data_AF-A0A0J7L4L3-F1
#
_entry.id   AF-A0A0J7L4L3-F1
#
_cell.length_a   1.000
_cell.length_b   1.000
_cell.length_c   1.000
_cell.angle_alpha   90.00
_cell.angle_beta   90.00
_cell.angle_gamma   90.00
#
_symmetry.space_group_name_H-M   'P 1'
#
loop_
_entity.id
_entity.type
_entity.pdbx_description
1 polymer ?
#
loop_
_entity_poly.entity_id
_entity_poly.type
_entity_poly.pdbx_seq_one_letter_code
_entity_poly.pdbx_strand_id
1 'polypeptide(L)' 'MACDCLGVSKECDYFGLKYQNAKGEELWLNLRNPIERQTGGGVAPLRFALRVKFWVPPHLLLQEATR' A
#
# COMPACT_ATOMS: atom_id res chain seq x y z
N MET A 1 4.05 2.33 10.02
CA MET A 1 3.15 3.50 10.22
C MET A 1 1.72 3.22 9.76
N ALA A 2 1.42 2.96 8.48
CA ALA A 2 0.03 2.71 8.06
C ALA A 2 -0.53 1.36 8.57
N CYS A 3 0.22 0.28 8.43
CA CYS A 3 -0.18 -1.05 8.92
C CYS A 3 -0.27 -1.12 10.44
N ASP A 4 0.54 -0.34 11.16
CA ASP A 4 0.50 -0.27 12.63
C ASP A 4 -0.81 0.37 13.11
N CYS A 5 -1.24 1.47 12.48
CA CYS A 5 -2.51 2.13 12.79
C CYS A 5 -3.73 1.25 12.52
N LEU A 6 -3.60 0.27 11.62
CA LEU A 6 -4.67 -0.65 11.24
C LEU A 6 -4.56 -2.02 11.92
N GLY A 7 -3.54 -2.24 12.75
CA GLY A 7 -3.33 -3.51 13.44
C GLY A 7 -2.90 -4.68 12.53
N VAL A 8 -2.43 -4.41 11.31
CA VAL A 8 -1.99 -5.43 10.32
C VAL A 8 -0.46 -5.47 10.15
N SER A 9 0.29 -5.08 11.18
CA SER A 9 1.74 -4.91 11.10
C SER A 9 2.51 -6.21 10.85
N LYS A 10 2.03 -7.35 11.38
CA LYS A 10 2.71 -8.65 11.19
C LYS A 10 2.45 -9.29 9.83
N GLU A 11 1.42 -8.83 9.13
CA GLU A 11 1.00 -9.32 7.82
C GLU A 11 1.08 -8.21 6.76
N CYS A 12 1.89 -7.19 7.02
CA CYS A 12 1.98 -6.00 6.17
C CYS A 12 2.51 -6.32 4.76
N ASP A 13 3.26 -7.41 4.61
CA ASP A 13 3.80 -7.89 3.33
C ASP A 13 2.70 -8.29 2.33
N TYR A 14 1.49 -8.61 2.79
CA TYR A 14 0.35 -8.91 1.91
C TYR A 14 -0.25 -7.66 1.27
N PHE A 15 0.08 -6.49 1.79
CA PHE A 15 -0.47 -5.21 1.35
C PHE A 15 0.54 -4.42 0.53
N GLY A 16 0.00 -3.47 -0.23
CA GLY A 16 0.78 -2.44 -0.90
C GLY A 16 -0.01 -1.14 -0.96
N LEU A 17 0.68 -0.06 -1.33
CA LEU A 17 0.04 1.22 -1.59
C LEU A 17 -0.13 1.39 -3.11
N LYS A 18 -1.35 1.69 -3.54
CA LYS A 18 -1.64 2.15 -4.90
C LYS A 18 -1.75 3.67 -4.94
N TYR A 19 -1.35 4.27 -6.04
CA TYR A 19 -1.60 5.68 -6.34
C TYR A 19 -1.99 5.85 -7.81
N GLN A 20 -2.61 6.97 -8.12
CA GLN A 20 -2.91 7.36 -9.49
C GLN A 20 -1.85 8.35 -9.96
N ASN A 21 -1.23 8.10 -11.11
CA ASN A 21 -0.27 9.06 -11.68
C ASN A 21 -1.00 10.21 -12.42
N ALA A 22 -0.24 11.19 -12.92
CA ALA A 22 -0.79 12.33 -13.66
C ALA A 22 -1.54 11.95 -14.95
N LYS A 23 -1.33 10.74 -15.47
CA LYS A 23 -2.03 10.19 -16.64
C LYS A 23 -3.30 9.41 -16.27
N GLY A 24 -3.61 9.31 -14.98
CA GLY A 24 -4.76 8.57 -14.49
C GLY A 24 -4.50 7.07 -14.29
N GLU A 25 -3.28 6.58 -14.49
CA GLU A 25 -2.95 5.16 -14.35
C GLU A 25 -2.77 4.78 -12.88
N GLU A 26 -3.34 3.64 -12.47
CA GLU A 26 -3.13 3.08 -11.14
C GLU A 26 -1.81 2.30 -11.08
N LEU A 27 -0.91 2.74 -10.21
CA LEU A 27 0.41 2.15 -10.02
C LEU A 27 0.60 1.70 -8.57
N TRP A 28 1.38 0.64 -8.38
CA TRP A 28 1.88 0.28 -7.06
C TRP A 28 3.07 1.16 -6.68
N LEU A 29 3.04 1.72 -5.49
CA LEU A 29 4.16 2.44 -4.91
C LEU A 29 5.30 1.46 -4.62
N ASN A 30 6.52 1.79 -5.05
CA ASN A 30 7.70 1.06 -4.65
C ASN A 30 8.17 1.58 -3.28
N LEU A 31 8.05 0.74 -2.26
CA LEU A 31 8.44 1.05 -0.88
C LEU A 31 9.96 1.17 -0.67
N ARG A 32 10.78 0.76 -1.64
CA ARG A 32 12.26 0.88 -1.58
C ARG A 32 12.77 2.20 -2.12
N ASN A 33 11.95 2.92 -2.89
CA ASN A 33 12.32 4.18 -3.51
C ASN A 33 11.62 5.34 -2.79
N PRO A 34 12.23 6.54 -2.72
CA PRO A 34 11.55 7.74 -2.25
C PRO A 34 10.25 8.00 -3.03
N ILE A 35 9.22 8.49 -2.35
CA ILE A 35 7.89 8.72 -2.94
C ILE A 35 7.96 9.81 -4.01
N GLU A 36 8.70 10.88 -3.72
CA GLU A 36 8.83 12.09 -4.55
C GLU A 36 9.40 11.78 -5.94
N ARG A 37 10.28 10.77 -6.03
CA ARG A 37 10.88 10.32 -7.29
C ARG A 37 9.90 9.53 -8.16
N GLN A 38 8.82 9.00 -7.57
CA GLN A 38 7.84 8.13 -8.23
C GLN A 38 6.54 8.86 -8.58
N THR A 39 6.17 9.85 -7.77
CA THR A 39 4.94 10.63 -7.94
C THR A 39 5.13 11.89 -8.80
N GLY A 40 6.32 12.05 -9.41
CA GLY A 40 6.60 13.09 -10.39
C GLY A 40 6.60 14.51 -9.82
N GLY A 41 6.90 14.68 -8.53
CA GLY A 41 6.93 16.00 -7.88
C GLY A 41 5.58 16.71 -7.79
N GLY A 42 4.46 15.97 -7.95
CA GLY A 42 3.12 16.54 -7.89
C GLY A 42 2.80 17.24 -6.57
N VAL A 43 2.15 18.40 -6.66
CA VAL A 43 1.71 19.22 -5.52
C VAL A 43 0.69 18.43 -4.70
N ALA A 44 0.87 18.44 -3.38
CA ALA A 44 0.02 17.78 -2.41
C ALA A 44 -1.48 18.13 -2.57
N PRO A 45 -2.42 17.24 -2.19
CA PRO A 45 -2.19 15.99 -1.47
C PRO A 45 -1.96 14.77 -2.37
N LEU A 46 -0.89 14.03 -2.10
CA LEU A 46 -0.68 12.70 -2.67
C LEU A 46 -1.67 11.71 -2.03
N ARG A 47 -2.48 11.05 -2.85
CA ARG A 47 -3.46 10.06 -2.40
C ARG A 47 -2.95 8.65 -2.63
N PHE A 48 -2.85 7.88 -1.56
CA PHE A 48 -2.49 6.47 -1.59
C PHE A 48 -3.65 5.62 -1.06
N ALA A 49 -3.87 4.47 -1.67
CA ALA A 49 -4.82 3.47 -1.20
C ALA A 49 -4.07 2.22 -0.74
N LEU A 50 -4.28 1.81 0.52
CA LEU A 50 -3.81 0.52 1.00
C LEU A 50 -4.68 -0.58 0.38
N ARG A 51 -4.04 -1.55 -0.28
CA ARG A 51 -4.71 -2.63 -1.02
C ARG A 51 -3.98 -3.95 -0.82
N VAL A 52 -4.71 -5.06 -0.92
CA VAL A 52 -4.12 -6.41 -0.98
C VAL A 52 -3.31 -6.53 -2.27
N LYS A 53 -2.04 -6.86 -2.13
CA LYS A 53 -1.09 -7.09 -3.23
C LYS A 53 -0.87 -8.58 -3.46
N PHE A 54 -0.87 -9.37 -2.39
CA PHE A 54 -0.72 -10.82 -2.45
C PHE A 54 -1.87 -11.48 -1.72
N TRP A 55 -2.66 -12.26 -2.47
CA TRP A 55 -3.72 -13.06 -1.91
C TRP A 55 -3.14 -14.34 -1.34
N VAL A 56 -3.42 -14.60 -0.07
CA VAL A 56 -3.04 -15.84 0.62
C VAL A 56 -4.30 -16.57 1.09
N PRO A 57 -4.26 -17.91 1.20
CA PRO A 57 -5.37 -18.67 1.77
C PRO A 57 -5.78 -18.14 3.17
N PRO A 58 -7.09 -18.06 3.49
CA PRO A 58 -7.57 -17.48 4.75
C PRO A 58 -7.03 -18.15 6.02
N HIS A 59 -6.70 -19.44 5.96
CA HIS A 59 -6.13 -20.18 7.09
C HIS A 59 -4.68 -19.79 7.41
N LEU A 60 -4.01 -19.06 6.52
CA LEU A 60 -2.70 -18.47 6.79
C LEU A 60 -2.79 -17.08 7.42
N LEU A 61 -3.98 -16.47 7.44
CA LEU A 61 -4.20 -15.18 8.08
C LEU A 61 -4.32 -15.36 9.60
N LEU A 62 -3.31 -14.89 10.31
CA LEU A 62 -3.17 -14.97 11.76
C LEU A 62 -3.83 -13.78 12.48
N GLN A 63 -3.92 -12.61 11.85
CA GLN A 63 -4.55 -11.44 12.45
C GLN A 63 -6.00 -11.29 11.98
N GLU A 64 -6.93 -11.08 12.92
CA GLU A 64 -8.33 -10.81 12.56
C GLU A 64 -8.47 -9.54 11.73
N ALA A 65 -7.65 -8.52 11.98
CA ALA A 65 -7.65 -7.28 11.21
C ALA A 65 -7.30 -7.45 9.72
N THR A 66 -6.70 -8.59 9.36
CA THR A 66 -6.32 -8.92 7.97
C THR A 66 -7.42 -9.72 7.25
N ARG A 67 -8.38 -10.31 7.98
CA ARG A 67 -9.46 -11.15 7.45
C ARG A 67 -10.62 -10.31 6.92
#